data_AF-A0A543PJV4-F1
#
_entry.id   AF-A0A543PJV4-F1
#
_cell.length_a   1.000
_cell.length_b   1.000
_cell.length_c   1.000
_cell.angle_alpha   90.00
_cell.angle_beta   90.00
_cell.angle_gamma   90.00
#
_symmetry.space_group_name_H-M   'P 1'
#
loop_
_entity.id
_entity.type
_entity.pdbx_description
1 polymer ?
#
loop_
_entity_poly.entity_id
_entity_poly.type
_entity_poly.pdbx_seq_one_letter_code
_entity_poly.pdbx_strand_id
1 'polypeptide(L)'
;MTAIRAGATAPAGTGDHASAVRTPQGADGSSRGPVPWGRARRITAAGTVATAPVVLLAGIGYHPFIADLRDKEAVAAALTADVTRWSIAHLVVAVGAPLVALAFLAVAAALRQRGEWRWSARSVPFVVVGSTLFALLPAMEITVLAATLAGADPVAVLLELDAWFMPLLLSGAGVFAIGVAFVARSVVSAAVLRRGTTVLVGTALLVAAVSRFLPFTAALLVGAGALAVVLWPLVGLVAARPVPRVGTAAR
;
A
#
# COMPACT_ATOMS: atom_id res chain seq x y z
N MET A 1 -26.75 13.58 -48.97
CA MET A 1 -27.87 14.39 -49.48
C MET A 1 -29.16 13.85 -48.88
N THR A 2 -30.15 14.71 -48.63
CA THR A 2 -31.51 14.44 -48.08
C THR A 2 -31.56 14.49 -46.53
N ALA A 3 -31.77 15.65 -45.89
CA ALA A 3 -33.00 16.47 -45.68
C ALA A 3 -33.53 16.26 -44.24
N ILE A 4 -33.25 17.19 -43.29
CA ILE A 4 -34.11 18.29 -42.82
C ILE A 4 -35.55 17.86 -42.49
N ARG A 5 -35.89 17.85 -41.19
CA ARG A 5 -37.19 18.36 -40.74
C ARG A 5 -37.07 19.05 -39.39
N ALA A 6 -37.23 20.37 -39.45
CA ALA A 6 -37.46 21.25 -38.33
C ALA A 6 -38.86 20.99 -37.75
N GLY A 7 -38.97 21.07 -36.43
CA GLY A 7 -40.23 21.12 -35.70
C GLY A 7 -40.06 22.10 -34.55
N ALA A 8 -40.30 23.37 -34.83
CA ALA A 8 -40.40 24.43 -33.84
C ALA A 8 -41.87 24.63 -33.48
N THR A 9 -42.20 24.53 -32.20
CA THR A 9 -43.41 25.15 -31.61
C THR A 9 -43.12 25.51 -30.15
N ALA A 10 -43.05 26.81 -29.88
CA ALA A 10 -43.36 27.40 -28.58
C ALA A 10 -44.62 28.25 -28.79
N PRO A 11 -45.51 28.40 -27.78
CA PRO A 11 -45.35 29.59 -26.96
C PRO A 11 -45.72 29.43 -25.46
N ALA A 12 -45.09 30.32 -24.69
CA ALA A 12 -45.55 31.04 -23.50
C ALA A 12 -46.69 30.46 -22.65
N GLY A 13 -46.32 29.99 -21.46
CA GLY A 13 -47.20 29.89 -20.29
C GLY A 13 -46.54 30.61 -19.11
N THR A 14 -46.99 31.84 -18.84
CA THR A 14 -46.74 32.59 -17.61
C THR A 14 -47.57 31.97 -16.49
N GLY A 15 -46.89 31.44 -15.47
CA GLY A 15 -47.50 30.87 -14.28
C GLY A 15 -46.67 31.21 -13.05
N ASP A 16 -46.94 32.37 -12.47
CA ASP A 16 -46.57 32.73 -11.11
C ASP A 16 -47.24 31.77 -10.13
N HIS A 17 -46.46 30.86 -9.53
CA HIS A 17 -46.76 30.30 -8.23
C HIS A 17 -45.46 30.11 -7.46
N ALA A 18 -45.12 31.17 -6.71
CA ALA A 18 -44.24 31.12 -5.56
C ALA A 18 -44.80 30.13 -4.53
N SER A 19 -44.47 28.85 -4.69
CA SER A 19 -44.52 27.88 -3.60
C SER A 19 -43.14 27.85 -2.96
N ALA A 20 -42.95 28.75 -1.99
CA ALA A 20 -41.88 28.65 -1.02
C ALA A 20 -42.07 27.36 -0.22
N VAL A 21 -41.55 26.26 -0.74
CA VAL A 21 -41.29 25.05 0.04
C VAL A 21 -40.26 25.46 1.09
N ARG A 22 -40.75 25.78 2.30
CA ARG A 22 -39.91 25.76 3.50
C ARG A 22 -39.43 24.33 3.65
N THR A 23 -38.24 24.05 3.13
CA THR A 23 -37.46 22.91 3.60
C THR A 23 -37.29 23.07 5.11
N PRO A 24 -37.59 22.04 5.91
CA PRO A 24 -37.29 22.07 7.33
C PRO A 24 -35.78 22.18 7.50
N GLN A 25 -35.35 23.40 7.79
CA GLN A 25 -34.08 23.74 8.40
C GLN A 25 -34.11 23.14 9.81
N GLY A 26 -33.63 21.91 9.94
CA GLY A 26 -33.69 21.19 11.22
C GLY A 26 -33.41 19.70 11.11
N ALA A 27 -32.17 19.35 10.76
CA ALA A 27 -31.55 18.12 11.24
C ALA A 27 -30.04 18.25 11.06
N ASP A 28 -29.32 18.16 12.16
CA ASP A 28 -27.86 18.18 12.31
C ASP A 28 -27.21 16.97 11.60
N GLY A 29 -27.31 16.95 10.29
CA GLY A 29 -26.80 15.91 9.42
C GLY A 29 -25.31 16.07 9.16
N SER A 30 -24.52 15.15 9.72
CA SER A 30 -23.13 14.80 9.35
C SER A 30 -21.97 15.33 10.20
N SER A 31 -22.21 15.74 11.45
CA SER A 31 -21.12 15.80 12.46
C SER A 31 -20.84 14.44 13.13
N ARG A 32 -21.31 13.32 12.55
CA ARG A 32 -20.84 12.00 12.98
C ARG A 32 -19.41 11.83 12.51
N GLY A 33 -18.49 12.31 13.35
CA GLY A 33 -17.09 11.96 13.28
C GLY A 33 -16.94 10.43 13.15
N PRO A 34 -15.82 9.96 12.60
CA PRO A 34 -15.61 8.54 12.35
C PRO A 34 -15.87 7.74 13.63
N VAL A 35 -16.72 6.72 13.53
CA VAL A 35 -17.01 5.85 14.67
C VAL A 35 -15.70 5.21 15.14
N PRO A 36 -15.32 5.36 16.43
CA PRO A 36 -14.12 4.75 16.96
C PRO A 36 -14.12 3.24 16.73
N TRP A 37 -12.98 2.67 16.35
CA TRP A 37 -12.88 1.22 16.19
C TRP A 37 -13.15 0.52 17.51
N GLY A 38 -13.92 -0.57 17.47
CA GLY A 38 -14.03 -1.50 18.59
C GLY A 38 -12.67 -2.11 18.97
N ARG A 39 -12.57 -2.66 20.19
CA ARG A 39 -11.31 -3.25 20.70
C ARG A 39 -10.78 -4.35 19.78
N ALA A 40 -11.64 -5.28 19.35
CA ALA A 40 -11.25 -6.40 18.48
C ALA A 40 -10.56 -5.90 17.20
N ARG A 41 -11.19 -4.97 16.49
CA ARG A 41 -10.62 -4.38 15.26
C ARG A 41 -9.25 -3.72 15.49
N ARG A 42 -9.08 -2.98 16.58
CA ARG A 42 -7.77 -2.35 16.91
C ARG A 42 -6.68 -3.40 17.16
N ILE A 43 -7.00 -4.47 17.88
CA ILE A 43 -6.04 -5.55 18.17
C ILE A 43 -5.68 -6.31 16.89
N THR A 44 -6.66 -6.66 16.05
CA THR A 44 -6.38 -7.30 14.76
C THR A 44 -5.50 -6.41 13.88
N ALA A 45 -5.83 -5.13 13.76
CA ALA A 45 -5.05 -4.17 12.97
C ALA A 45 -3.63 -4.00 13.51
N ALA A 46 -3.45 -3.91 14.83
CA ALA A 46 -2.14 -3.84 15.47
C ALA A 46 -1.34 -5.13 15.25
N GLY A 47 -2.00 -6.28 15.31
CA GLY A 47 -1.42 -7.58 14.96
C GLY A 47 -0.90 -7.59 13.53
N THR A 48 -1.70 -7.13 12.56
CA THR A 48 -1.25 -6.99 11.16
C THR A 48 -0.04 -6.07 11.02
N VAL A 49 -0.02 -4.93 11.73
CA VAL A 49 1.14 -4.01 11.73
C VAL A 49 2.40 -4.67 12.28
N ALA A 50 2.27 -5.51 13.31
CA ALA A 50 3.39 -6.23 13.90
C ALA A 50 3.90 -7.38 13.00
N THR A 51 3.01 -8.16 12.40
CA THR A 51 3.39 -9.39 11.68
C THR A 51 3.73 -9.17 10.21
N ALA A 52 3.12 -8.19 9.53
CA ALA A 52 3.34 -7.93 8.11
C ALA A 52 4.82 -7.79 7.71
N PRO A 53 5.64 -6.94 8.36
CA PRO A 53 7.04 -6.80 7.96
C PRO A 53 7.86 -8.07 8.28
N VAL A 54 7.48 -8.83 9.32
CA VAL A 54 8.15 -10.09 9.67
C VAL A 54 7.89 -11.15 8.62
N VAL A 55 6.65 -11.28 8.13
CA VAL A 55 6.31 -12.22 7.05
C VAL A 55 7.10 -11.88 5.79
N LEU A 56 7.14 -10.60 5.39
CA LEU A 56 7.90 -10.18 4.22
C LEU A 56 9.40 -10.44 4.38
N LEU A 57 9.97 -10.09 5.54
CA LEU A 57 11.39 -10.34 5.85
C LEU A 57 11.72 -11.84 5.86
N ALA A 58 10.84 -12.68 6.41
CA ALA A 58 11.01 -14.13 6.40
C ALA A 58 11.00 -14.70 4.98
N GLY A 59 10.09 -14.25 4.12
CA GLY A 59 10.04 -14.69 2.72
C GLY A 59 11.33 -14.34 1.96
N ILE A 60 11.81 -13.10 2.10
CA ILE A 60 13.04 -12.65 1.44
C ILE A 60 14.28 -13.33 2.06
N GLY A 61 14.32 -13.51 3.39
CA GLY A 61 15.41 -14.20 4.08
C GLY A 61 15.48 -15.70 3.77
N TYR A 62 14.33 -16.31 3.49
CA TYR A 62 14.26 -17.69 3.06
C TYR A 62 14.57 -17.86 1.57
N HIS A 63 14.41 -16.81 0.74
CA HIS A 63 14.77 -16.84 -0.67
C HIS A 63 16.26 -17.20 -0.88
N PRO A 64 16.63 -17.97 -1.92
CA PRO A 64 18.05 -18.17 -2.27
C PRO A 64 18.74 -16.83 -2.54
N PHE A 65 19.97 -16.66 -2.09
CA PHE A 65 20.67 -15.38 -2.28
C PHE A 65 21.11 -15.21 -3.74
N ILE A 66 20.67 -14.12 -4.37
CA ILE A 66 21.06 -13.76 -5.74
C ILE A 66 21.59 -12.32 -5.72
N ALA A 67 22.84 -12.15 -6.16
CA ALA A 67 23.53 -10.87 -6.12
C ALA A 67 22.99 -9.85 -7.12
N ASP A 68 22.45 -10.31 -8.25
CA ASP A 68 21.75 -9.49 -9.23
C ASP A 68 20.57 -10.28 -9.81
N LEU A 69 19.34 -9.84 -9.57
CA LEU A 69 18.12 -10.50 -10.09
C LEU A 69 17.95 -10.31 -11.60
N ARG A 70 18.83 -9.54 -12.24
CA ARG A 70 18.88 -9.39 -13.70
C ARG A 70 19.73 -10.47 -14.37
N ASP A 71 20.56 -11.17 -13.61
CA ASP A 71 21.34 -12.33 -14.08
C ASP A 71 20.42 -13.54 -14.21
N LYS A 72 20.03 -13.87 -15.45
CA LYS A 72 19.00 -14.89 -15.72
C LYS A 72 19.53 -16.29 -15.47
N GLU A 73 20.82 -16.50 -15.68
CA GLU A 73 21.52 -17.74 -15.40
C GLU A 73 21.56 -18.00 -13.90
N ALA A 74 21.88 -17.00 -13.09
CA ALA A 74 21.86 -17.12 -11.63
C ALA A 74 20.44 -17.38 -11.09
N VAL A 75 19.43 -16.71 -11.65
CA VAL A 75 18.02 -16.92 -11.30
C VAL A 75 17.57 -18.34 -11.67
N ALA A 76 17.85 -18.78 -12.89
CA ALA A 76 17.51 -20.14 -13.35
C ALA A 76 18.24 -21.21 -12.53
N ALA A 77 19.51 -21.01 -12.20
CA ALA A 77 20.29 -21.91 -11.34
C ALA A 77 19.68 -22.00 -9.93
N ALA A 78 19.30 -20.86 -9.33
CA ALA A 78 18.67 -20.83 -8.02
C ALA A 78 17.30 -21.53 -7.99
N LEU A 79 16.49 -21.33 -9.05
CA LEU A 79 15.18 -21.97 -9.20
C LEU A 79 15.31 -23.49 -9.30
N THR A 80 16.23 -23.97 -10.14
CA THR A 80 16.41 -25.41 -10.40
C THR A 80 17.13 -26.14 -9.26
N ALA A 81 17.96 -25.44 -8.49
CA ALA A 81 18.65 -26.02 -7.33
C ALA A 81 17.68 -26.44 -6.21
N ASP A 82 16.61 -25.66 -5.97
CA ASP A 82 15.62 -25.98 -4.94
C ASP A 82 14.26 -25.33 -5.26
N VAL A 83 13.46 -26.03 -6.06
CA VAL A 83 12.11 -25.60 -6.47
C VAL A 83 11.17 -25.40 -5.28
N THR A 84 11.30 -26.21 -4.22
CA THR A 84 10.44 -26.11 -3.05
C THR A 84 10.74 -24.83 -2.28
N ARG A 85 12.02 -24.55 -2.01
CA ARG A 85 12.45 -23.31 -1.37
C ARG A 85 12.07 -22.09 -2.22
N TRP A 86 12.28 -22.16 -3.53
CA TRP A 86 11.86 -21.14 -4.48
C TRP A 86 10.37 -20.81 -4.32
N SER A 87 9.51 -21.83 -4.43
CA SER A 87 8.05 -21.68 -4.39
C SER A 87 7.56 -21.09 -3.06
N ILE A 88 8.07 -21.61 -1.94
CA ILE A 88 7.68 -21.15 -0.61
C ILE A 88 8.11 -19.69 -0.40
N ALA A 89 9.36 -19.33 -0.75
CA ALA A 89 9.83 -17.96 -0.61
C ALA A 89 8.97 -16.97 -1.39
N HIS A 90 8.67 -17.29 -2.65
CA HIS A 90 7.85 -16.46 -3.54
C HIS A 90 6.41 -16.33 -3.04
N LEU A 91 5.79 -17.41 -2.57
CA LEU A 91 4.45 -17.38 -1.97
C LEU A 91 4.42 -16.50 -0.71
N VAL A 92 5.41 -16.65 0.17
CA VAL A 92 5.51 -15.85 1.40
C VAL A 92 5.69 -14.36 1.08
N VAL A 93 6.50 -14.01 0.07
CA VAL A 93 6.65 -12.61 -0.38
C VAL A 93 5.35 -12.09 -1.01
N ALA A 94 4.69 -12.90 -1.84
CA ALA A 94 3.41 -12.56 -2.46
C ALA A 94 2.29 -12.31 -1.43
N VAL A 95 2.32 -12.98 -0.28
CA VAL A 95 1.42 -12.73 0.86
C VAL A 95 1.90 -11.57 1.75
N GLY A 96 3.21 -11.47 1.98
CA GLY A 96 3.82 -10.42 2.81
C GLY A 96 3.60 -9.02 2.25
N ALA A 97 3.68 -8.85 0.93
CA ALA A 97 3.46 -7.56 0.26
C ALA A 97 2.06 -6.95 0.51
N PRO A 98 0.93 -7.65 0.28
CA PRO A 98 -0.39 -7.12 0.63
C PRO A 98 -0.60 -6.97 2.14
N LEU A 99 0.01 -7.82 2.99
CA LEU A 99 0.00 -7.61 4.44
C LEU A 99 0.65 -6.27 4.83
N VAL A 100 1.76 -5.89 4.19
CA VAL A 100 2.39 -4.58 4.39
C VAL A 100 1.45 -3.46 3.96
N ALA A 101 0.73 -3.60 2.85
CA ALA A 101 -0.30 -2.61 2.48
C ALA A 101 -1.38 -2.50 3.56
N LEU A 102 -1.90 -3.62 4.07
CA LEU A 102 -2.89 -3.63 5.15
C LEU A 102 -2.36 -2.99 6.44
N ALA A 103 -1.08 -3.20 6.78
CA ALA A 103 -0.43 -2.54 7.91
C ALA A 103 -0.41 -1.02 7.74
N PHE A 104 -0.04 -0.50 6.56
CA PHE A 104 -0.10 0.93 6.29
C PHE A 104 -1.53 1.49 6.27
N LEU A 105 -2.52 0.72 5.82
CA LEU A 105 -3.93 1.10 5.92
C LEU A 105 -4.37 1.22 7.39
N ALA A 106 -3.96 0.27 8.24
CA ALA A 106 -4.24 0.30 9.67
C ALA A 106 -3.63 1.53 10.34
N VAL A 107 -2.36 1.84 10.03
CA VAL A 107 -1.66 3.05 10.49
C VAL A 107 -2.37 4.31 10.01
N ALA A 108 -2.70 4.39 8.71
CA ALA A 108 -3.38 5.55 8.13
C ALA A 108 -4.72 5.81 8.82
N ALA A 109 -5.53 4.77 9.05
CA ALA A 109 -6.80 4.93 9.73
C ALA A 109 -6.65 5.28 11.22
N ALA A 110 -5.62 4.78 11.91
CA ALA A 110 -5.30 5.18 13.28
C ALA A 110 -4.87 6.66 13.36
N LEU A 111 -4.15 7.17 12.36
CA LEU A 111 -3.75 8.58 12.25
C LEU A 111 -4.98 9.48 11.96
N ARG A 112 -5.91 9.03 11.12
CA ARG A 112 -7.19 9.73 10.86
C ARG A 112 -8.04 9.88 12.11
N GLN A 113 -8.14 8.84 12.94
CA GLN A 113 -8.84 8.92 14.23
C GLN A 113 -8.22 9.94 15.19
N ARG A 114 -6.96 10.33 14.95
CA ARG A 114 -6.23 11.36 15.73
C ARG A 114 -6.19 12.70 15.01
N GLY A 115 -6.89 12.83 13.88
CA GLY A 115 -7.05 14.09 13.19
C GLY A 115 -6.15 14.34 12.00
N GLU A 116 -5.21 13.45 11.71
CA GLU A 116 -4.40 13.57 10.51
C GLU A 116 -5.12 12.90 9.33
N TRP A 117 -5.84 13.71 8.55
CA TRP A 117 -6.57 13.25 7.36
C TRP A 117 -5.86 13.58 6.05
N ARG A 118 -5.06 14.65 6.03
CA ARG A 118 -4.56 15.25 4.79
C ARG A 118 -3.59 14.31 4.10
N TRP A 119 -2.66 13.71 4.84
CA TRP A 119 -1.60 12.91 4.26
C TRP A 119 -1.90 11.42 4.33
N SER A 120 -2.50 10.94 5.42
CA SER A 120 -2.92 9.54 5.60
C SER A 120 -4.00 9.08 4.62
N ALA A 121 -4.86 9.99 4.11
CA ALA A 121 -5.82 9.67 3.06
C ALA A 121 -5.14 9.48 1.72
N ARG A 122 -4.19 10.38 1.39
CA ARG A 122 -3.46 10.37 0.14
C ARG A 122 -2.49 9.20 0.04
N SER A 123 -1.89 8.75 1.14
CA SER A 123 -0.92 7.65 1.10
C SER A 123 -1.51 6.30 0.67
N VAL A 124 -2.78 6.03 1.02
CA VAL A 124 -3.41 4.71 0.87
C VAL A 124 -3.38 4.17 -0.56
N PRO A 125 -3.89 4.87 -1.60
CA PRO A 125 -3.89 4.33 -2.96
C PRO A 125 -2.48 3.97 -3.44
N PHE A 126 -1.50 4.82 -3.15
CA PHE A 126 -0.11 4.60 -3.58
C PHE A 126 0.55 3.42 -2.87
N VAL A 127 0.37 3.28 -1.55
CA VAL A 127 0.94 2.12 -0.83
C VAL A 127 0.30 0.81 -1.28
N VAL A 128 -1.03 0.81 -1.50
CA VAL A 128 -1.74 -0.38 -1.99
C VAL A 128 -1.25 -0.76 -3.38
N VAL A 129 -1.34 0.16 -4.35
CA VAL A 129 -0.94 -0.12 -5.73
C VAL A 129 0.53 -0.51 -5.81
N GLY A 130 1.42 0.23 -5.15
CA GLY A 130 2.86 -0.06 -5.16
C GLY A 130 3.20 -1.40 -4.50
N SER A 131 2.47 -1.82 -3.46
CA SER A 131 2.67 -3.14 -2.85
C SER A 131 2.08 -4.27 -3.70
N THR A 132 0.95 -4.03 -4.37
CA THR A 132 0.37 -4.99 -5.32
C THR A 132 1.29 -5.21 -6.51
N LEU A 133 1.82 -4.14 -7.12
CA LEU A 133 2.80 -4.24 -8.21
C LEU A 133 4.07 -4.99 -7.77
N PHE A 134 4.55 -4.73 -6.55
CA PHE A 134 5.66 -5.49 -5.97
C PHE A 134 5.33 -6.98 -5.80
N ALA A 135 4.08 -7.33 -5.46
CA ALA A 135 3.62 -8.71 -5.34
C ALA A 135 3.46 -9.42 -6.71
N LEU A 136 3.39 -8.68 -7.82
CA LEU A 136 3.38 -9.29 -9.16
C LEU A 136 4.76 -9.81 -9.58
N LEU A 137 5.85 -9.24 -9.06
CA LEU A 137 7.21 -9.71 -9.34
C LEU A 137 7.37 -11.19 -8.96
N PRO A 138 7.06 -11.64 -7.72
CA PRO A 138 7.16 -13.05 -7.41
C PRO A 138 6.12 -13.90 -8.14
N ALA A 139 4.99 -13.34 -8.57
CA ALA A 139 4.02 -14.09 -9.38
C ALA A 139 4.57 -14.43 -10.77
N MET A 140 5.35 -13.52 -11.40
CA MET A 140 6.06 -13.81 -12.64
C MET A 140 7.08 -14.95 -12.48
N GLU A 141 7.82 -14.96 -11.36
CA GLU A 141 8.78 -16.03 -11.09
C GLU A 141 8.11 -17.41 -10.84
N ILE A 142 6.85 -17.41 -10.38
CA ILE A 142 6.04 -18.64 -10.34
C ILE A 142 5.62 -19.10 -11.74
N THR A 143 5.42 -18.18 -12.70
CA THR A 143 5.15 -18.58 -14.09
C THR A 143 6.39 -19.19 -14.75
N VAL A 144 7.59 -18.70 -14.43
CA VAL A 144 8.87 -19.32 -14.86
C VAL A 144 8.95 -20.76 -14.33
N LEU A 145 8.65 -20.95 -13.04
CA LEU A 145 8.64 -22.29 -12.45
C LEU A 145 7.64 -23.21 -13.18
N ALA A 146 6.41 -22.76 -13.39
CA ALA A 146 5.39 -23.55 -14.07
C ALA A 146 5.82 -23.96 -15.49
N ALA A 147 6.41 -23.03 -16.25
CA ALA A 147 6.93 -23.31 -17.59
C ALA A 147 8.11 -24.29 -17.55
N THR A 148 9.01 -24.13 -16.58
CA THR A 148 10.17 -25.02 -16.39
C THR A 148 9.73 -26.45 -16.06
N LEU A 149 8.74 -26.62 -15.18
CA LEU A 149 8.15 -27.92 -14.87
C LEU A 149 7.42 -28.55 -16.06
N ALA A 150 6.96 -27.73 -17.02
CA ALA A 150 6.40 -28.19 -18.29
C ALA A 150 7.46 -28.50 -19.36
N GLY A 151 8.76 -28.40 -19.03
CA GLY A 151 9.88 -28.73 -19.92
C GLY A 151 10.45 -27.55 -20.71
N ALA A 152 10.01 -26.31 -20.43
CA ALA A 152 10.63 -25.13 -21.04
C ALA A 152 12.02 -24.85 -20.44
N ASP A 153 12.91 -24.23 -21.23
CA ASP A 153 14.18 -23.72 -20.72
C ASP A 153 13.94 -22.50 -19.81
N PRO A 154 14.33 -22.54 -18.53
CA PRO A 154 14.09 -21.45 -17.58
C PRO A 154 14.75 -20.13 -18.03
N VAL A 155 15.93 -20.19 -18.66
CA VAL A 155 16.63 -18.98 -19.12
C VAL A 155 15.87 -18.31 -20.26
N ALA A 156 15.43 -19.07 -21.26
CA ALA A 156 14.59 -18.54 -22.34
C ALA A 156 13.30 -17.88 -21.82
N VAL A 157 12.60 -18.52 -20.88
CA VAL A 157 11.38 -17.93 -20.29
C VAL A 157 11.67 -16.63 -19.53
N LEU A 158 12.78 -16.58 -18.79
CA LEU A 158 13.20 -15.37 -18.07
C LEU A 158 13.57 -14.22 -19.00
N LEU A 159 14.15 -14.51 -20.17
CA LEU A 159 14.45 -13.50 -21.19
C LEU A 159 13.17 -12.90 -21.78
N GLU A 160 12.15 -13.72 -22.04
CA GLU A 160 10.84 -13.24 -22.51
C GLU A 160 10.14 -12.33 -21.47
N LEU A 161 10.33 -12.62 -20.17
CA LEU A 161 9.77 -11.81 -19.09
C LEU A 161 10.59 -10.54 -18.77
N ASP A 162 11.82 -10.43 -19.27
CA ASP A 162 12.74 -9.35 -18.90
C ASP A 162 12.19 -7.96 -19.25
N ALA A 163 11.51 -7.86 -20.40
CA ALA A 163 10.85 -6.62 -20.85
C ALA A 163 9.78 -6.12 -19.86
N TRP A 164 9.22 -6.99 -19.02
CA TRP A 164 8.22 -6.64 -18.00
C TRP A 164 8.82 -6.42 -16.61
N PHE A 165 9.96 -7.05 -16.31
CA PHE A 165 10.57 -7.01 -14.99
C PHE A 165 10.89 -5.57 -14.55
N MET A 166 11.68 -4.84 -15.34
CA MET A 166 12.10 -3.47 -14.97
C MET A 166 10.93 -2.49 -14.92
N PRO A 167 9.99 -2.45 -15.89
CA PRO A 167 8.81 -1.61 -15.78
C PRO A 167 7.96 -1.87 -14.54
N LEU A 168 7.72 -3.14 -14.19
CA LEU A 168 6.95 -3.50 -12.98
C LEU A 168 7.71 -3.13 -11.70
N LEU A 169 9.00 -3.41 -11.63
CA LEU A 169 9.84 -3.05 -10.50
C LEU A 169 9.85 -1.53 -10.26
N LEU A 170 10.19 -0.75 -11.29
CA LEU A 170 10.33 0.70 -11.18
C LEU A 170 8.98 1.39 -10.93
N SER A 171 7.91 0.96 -11.59
CA SER A 171 6.58 1.51 -11.35
C SER A 171 6.06 1.17 -9.95
N GLY A 172 6.21 -0.07 -9.51
CA GLY A 172 5.85 -0.51 -8.16
C GLY A 172 6.63 0.25 -7.08
N ALA A 173 7.96 0.37 -7.25
CA ALA A 173 8.84 1.10 -6.34
C ALA A 173 8.50 2.60 -6.30
N GLY A 174 8.33 3.24 -7.46
CA GLY A 174 7.98 4.66 -7.57
C GLY A 174 6.63 4.99 -6.93
N VAL A 175 5.60 4.21 -7.24
CA VAL A 175 4.26 4.37 -6.67
C VAL A 175 4.32 4.15 -5.15
N PHE A 176 5.01 3.12 -4.67
CA PHE A 176 5.18 2.89 -3.24
C PHE A 176 5.91 4.03 -2.53
N ALA A 177 6.98 4.57 -3.13
CA ALA A 177 7.77 5.67 -2.58
C ALA A 177 6.93 6.94 -2.37
N ILE A 178 6.03 7.27 -3.31
CA ILE A 178 5.07 8.37 -3.15
C ILE A 178 4.17 8.13 -1.94
N GLY A 179 3.63 6.92 -1.80
CA GLY A 179 2.80 6.52 -0.67
C GLY A 179 3.53 6.66 0.66
N VAL A 180 4.77 6.17 0.72
CA VAL A 180 5.65 6.26 1.88
C VAL A 180 5.97 7.71 2.25
N ALA A 181 6.22 8.59 1.28
CA ALA A 181 6.45 10.01 1.54
C ALA A 181 5.24 10.66 2.23
N PHE A 182 4.01 10.32 1.79
CA PHE A 182 2.79 10.76 2.46
C PHE A 182 2.64 10.16 3.86
N VAL A 183 3.00 8.89 4.09
CA VAL A 183 3.01 8.29 5.44
C VAL A 183 3.99 9.02 6.35
N ALA A 184 5.22 9.26 5.90
CA ALA A 184 6.22 10.00 6.67
C ALA A 184 5.70 11.39 7.04
N ARG A 185 5.13 12.11 6.06
CA ARG A 185 4.54 13.43 6.29
C ARG A 185 3.39 13.39 7.30
N SER A 186 2.54 12.36 7.22
CA SER A 186 1.42 12.11 8.13
C SER A 186 1.90 11.91 9.58
N VAL A 187 2.86 11.01 9.80
CA VAL A 187 3.44 10.74 11.13
C VAL A 187 4.05 12.00 11.73
N VAL A 188 4.81 12.78 10.93
CA VAL A 188 5.38 14.06 11.35
C VAL A 188 4.29 15.08 11.72
N SER A 189 3.26 15.23 10.88
CA SER A 189 2.17 16.20 11.15
C SER A 189 1.30 15.82 12.35
N ALA A 190 1.15 14.52 12.61
CA ALA A 190 0.31 14.05 13.71
C ALA A 190 1.00 14.17 15.07
N ALA A 191 2.34 14.37 15.10
CA ALA A 191 3.15 14.44 16.32
C ALA A 191 2.89 13.28 17.31
N VAL A 192 2.58 12.10 16.78
CA VAL A 192 2.18 10.91 17.58
C VAL A 192 3.35 10.15 18.18
N LEU A 193 4.58 10.46 17.75
CA LEU A 193 5.82 9.83 18.20
C LEU A 193 6.78 10.90 18.77
N ARG A 194 7.68 10.47 19.66
CA ARG A 194 8.78 11.32 20.13
C ARG A 194 9.69 11.69 18.96
N ARG A 195 10.32 12.86 19.02
CA ARG A 195 11.17 13.40 17.92
C ARG A 195 12.19 12.38 17.38
N GLY A 196 12.92 11.68 18.26
CA GLY A 196 13.89 10.67 17.85
C GLY A 196 13.26 9.50 17.10
N THR A 197 12.13 8.98 17.58
CA THR A 197 11.39 7.90 16.91
C THR A 197 10.79 8.35 15.59
N THR A 198 10.31 9.60 15.49
CA THR A 198 9.84 10.18 14.23
C THR A 198 10.95 10.25 13.18
N VAL A 199 12.15 10.67 13.57
CA VAL A 199 13.32 10.69 12.68
C VAL A 199 13.68 9.26 12.24
N LEU A 200 13.75 8.32 13.18
CA LEU A 200 14.02 6.91 12.88
C LEU A 200 13.02 6.33 11.88
N VAL A 201 11.71 6.53 12.11
CA VAL A 201 10.65 6.07 11.21
C VAL A 201 10.77 6.73 9.84
N GLY A 202 11.03 8.04 9.78
CA GLY A 202 11.22 8.76 8.51
C GLY A 202 12.41 8.23 7.70
N THR A 203 13.55 8.01 8.36
CA THR A 203 14.76 7.46 7.71
C THR A 203 14.53 6.01 7.27
N ALA A 204 13.93 5.17 8.10
CA ALA A 204 13.64 3.78 7.75
C ALA A 204 12.62 3.68 6.61
N LEU A 205 11.64 4.58 6.55
CA LEU A 205 10.72 4.71 5.41
C LEU A 205 11.47 5.04 4.11
N LEU A 206 12.43 5.96 4.15
CA LEU A 206 13.28 6.28 3.00
C LEU A 206 14.12 5.07 2.56
N VAL A 207 14.75 4.37 3.51
CA VAL A 207 15.53 3.15 3.22
C VAL A 207 14.64 2.07 2.58
N ALA A 208 13.44 1.85 3.12
CA ALA A 208 12.48 0.90 2.56
C ALA A 208 12.05 1.27 1.13
N ALA A 209 11.85 2.57 0.85
CA ALA A 209 11.49 3.04 -0.48
C ALA A 209 12.65 2.87 -1.47
N VAL A 210 13.85 3.33 -1.13
CA VAL A 210 15.04 3.24 -2.00
C VAL A 210 15.40 1.78 -2.30
N SER A 211 15.32 0.92 -1.29
CA SER A 211 15.64 -0.51 -1.44
C SER A 211 14.80 -1.22 -2.51
N ARG A 212 13.57 -0.76 -2.76
CA ARG A 212 12.69 -1.36 -3.78
C ARG A 212 13.10 -1.03 -5.22
N PHE A 213 13.99 -0.06 -5.44
CA PHE A 213 14.53 0.24 -6.77
C PHE A 213 15.70 -0.66 -7.16
N LEU A 214 16.19 -1.48 -6.22
CA LEU A 214 17.44 -2.21 -6.37
C LEU A 214 17.13 -3.70 -6.58
N PRO A 215 17.39 -4.26 -7.78
CA PRO A 215 17.03 -5.62 -8.14
C PRO A 215 18.05 -6.64 -7.60
N PHE A 216 18.30 -6.65 -6.29
CA PHE A 216 19.17 -7.66 -5.67
C PHE A 216 18.74 -8.01 -4.25
N THR A 217 19.00 -9.26 -3.83
CA THR A 217 18.45 -9.81 -2.58
C THR A 217 18.84 -8.97 -1.35
N ALA A 218 20.08 -8.48 -1.26
CA ALA A 218 20.52 -7.70 -0.11
C ALA A 218 19.73 -6.39 0.07
N ALA A 219 19.39 -5.68 -1.01
CA ALA A 219 18.55 -4.50 -0.92
C ALA A 219 17.15 -4.84 -0.43
N LEU A 220 16.54 -5.91 -0.98
CA LEU A 220 15.20 -6.34 -0.56
C LEU A 220 15.17 -6.72 0.94
N LEU A 221 16.22 -7.37 1.45
CA LEU A 221 16.37 -7.66 2.88
C LEU A 221 16.46 -6.39 3.73
N VAL A 222 17.30 -5.44 3.33
CA VAL A 222 17.44 -4.14 4.01
C VAL A 222 16.10 -3.39 4.00
N GLY A 223 15.38 -3.39 2.87
CA GLY A 223 14.08 -2.76 2.75
C GLY A 223 13.02 -3.39 3.65
N ALA A 224 12.97 -4.73 3.73
CA ALA A 224 12.04 -5.44 4.61
C ALA A 224 12.39 -5.23 6.09
N GLY A 225 13.67 -5.24 6.45
CA GLY A 225 14.13 -4.90 7.79
C GLY A 225 13.78 -3.46 8.18
N ALA A 226 13.93 -2.51 7.25
CA ALA A 226 13.53 -1.14 7.45
C ALA A 226 12.01 -0.99 7.67
N LEU A 227 11.18 -1.77 6.96
CA LEU A 227 9.74 -1.82 7.22
C LEU A 227 9.42 -2.33 8.63
N ALA A 228 10.16 -3.29 9.16
CA ALA A 228 10.01 -3.73 10.56
C ALA A 228 10.32 -2.59 11.54
N VAL A 229 11.40 -1.85 11.31
CA VAL A 229 11.78 -0.67 12.12
C VAL A 229 10.71 0.43 12.04
N VAL A 230 10.10 0.65 10.88
CA VAL A 230 9.02 1.63 10.69
C VAL A 230 7.76 1.24 11.45
N LEU A 231 7.31 -0.01 11.31
CA LEU A 231 5.99 -0.42 11.75
C LEU A 231 5.95 -0.78 13.24
N TRP A 232 7.06 -1.25 13.80
CA TRP A 232 7.12 -1.67 15.21
C TRP A 232 6.69 -0.57 16.20
N PRO A 233 7.20 0.67 16.13
CA PRO A 233 6.77 1.75 17.02
C PRO A 233 5.30 2.15 16.83
N LEU A 234 4.68 1.80 15.70
CA LEU A 234 3.30 2.16 15.36
C LEU A 234 2.27 1.12 15.83
N VAL A 235 2.70 -0.05 16.30
CA VAL A 235 1.80 -1.09 16.84
C VAL A 235 0.97 -0.53 18.01
N GLY A 236 1.64 0.12 18.96
CA GLY A 236 0.97 0.74 20.12
C GLY A 236 -0.01 1.85 19.72
N LEU A 237 0.35 2.63 18.69
CA LEU A 237 -0.53 3.67 18.13
C LEU A 237 -1.84 3.07 17.61
N VAL A 238 -1.78 1.96 16.89
CA VAL A 238 -2.96 1.29 16.32
C VAL A 238 -3.80 0.60 17.40
N ALA A 239 -3.15 0.01 18.42
CA ALA A 239 -3.83 -0.64 19.53
C ALA A 239 -4.56 0.35 20.47
N ALA A 240 -3.99 1.54 20.65
CA ALA A 240 -4.47 2.54 21.59
C ALA A 240 -5.84 3.12 21.20
N ARG A 241 -6.66 3.43 22.22
CA ARG A 241 -7.93 4.16 22.01
C ARG A 241 -7.63 5.60 21.53
N PRO A 242 -8.41 6.15 20.58
CA PRO A 242 -8.34 7.56 20.28
C PRO A 242 -8.70 8.39 21.52
N VAL A 243 -7.91 9.42 21.81
CA VAL A 243 -8.28 10.40 22.85
C VAL A 243 -9.41 11.25 22.27
N PRO A 244 -10.57 11.38 22.95
CA PRO A 244 -11.63 12.27 22.51
C PRO A 244 -11.05 13.67 22.34
N ARG A 245 -11.28 14.31 21.18
CA ARG A 245 -11.03 15.75 21.08
C ARG A 245 -11.98 16.42 22.07
N VAL A 246 -11.44 16.91 23.18
CA VAL A 246 -12.17 17.86 24.01
C VAL A 246 -12.44 19.03 23.10
N GLY A 247 -13.70 19.23 22.73
CA GLY A 247 -14.09 20.36 21.91
C GLY A 247 -13.55 21.60 22.59
N THR A 248 -12.69 22.34 21.89
CA THR A 248 -12.49 23.74 22.19
C THR A 248 -13.87 24.36 22.09
N ALA A 249 -14.52 24.55 23.24
CA ALA A 249 -15.70 25.37 23.36
C ALA A 249 -15.36 26.68 22.62
N ALA A 250 -16.17 26.99 21.61
CA ALA A 250 -16.03 28.23 20.87
C ALA A 250 -15.94 29.38 21.88
N ARG A 251 -14.82 30.10 21.84
CA ARG A 251 -14.71 31.44 22.40
C ARG A 251 -14.79 32.41 21.25
#